data_AF-A0A353EE12-F1
#
_entry.id   AF-A0A353EE12-F1
#
_cell.length_a   1.000
_cell.length_b   1.000
_cell.length_c   1.000
_cell.angle_alpha   90.00
_cell.angle_beta   90.00
_cell.angle_gamma   90.00
#
_symmetry.space_group_name_H-M   'P 1'
#
loop_
_entity.id
_entity.type
_entity.pdbx_description
1 polymer ?
#
loop_
_entity_poly.entity_id
_entity_poly.type
_entity_poly.pdbx_seq_one_letter_code
_entity_poly.pdbx_strand_id
1 'polypeptide(L)'
;QTAATSLQASRETYEFDDQQVNDYHSKLQEAEEALKNFRSAVVDASPERKAQSFSTIENLERDLRQSRLDLKEARITEASLQEQIAAEGNKSSSSSTAALYKRRLQEMQNQLDILRLSFHEIHPDIVSLKQQIADMKQAIIREEDRFQEDLEQGRDTARAVGGYSTLYDRLRGELSSVKTQIKTIQARISEYEVRLEEEKNRAQKMGEGQAREAELVRDYQVNQEYYQNLLRRRENARLSMNLALQEAGLSYKVQEKANFPQVPKGLRFLHFVLAGPLLGIIGPIAFFVALIQIDPRIRSSNVIEEDLGLPLLGVVPQAQIQKGLLKSDYSVILGALVGVGLLYVIIVVMHTSGVQLAGIGG
;
A
#
# COMPACT_ATOMS: atom_id res chain seq x y z
N GLN A 1 -42.60 27.69 21.87
CA GLN A 1 -41.69 26.66 22.41
C GLN A 1 -40.42 26.52 21.57
N THR A 2 -40.46 26.75 20.25
CA THR A 2 -39.31 26.60 19.33
C THR A 2 -38.07 27.45 19.65
N ALA A 3 -38.20 28.73 20.03
CA ALA A 3 -37.04 29.61 20.27
C ALA A 3 -36.25 29.28 21.56
N ALA A 4 -36.94 28.89 22.64
CA ALA A 4 -36.28 28.45 23.86
C ALA A 4 -35.53 27.12 23.65
N THR A 5 -36.14 26.21 22.89
CA THR A 5 -35.51 24.94 22.50
C THR A 5 -34.31 25.15 21.58
N SER A 6 -34.35 26.08 20.61
CA SER A 6 -33.20 26.36 19.73
C SER A 6 -32.03 27.02 20.47
N LEU A 7 -32.33 27.90 21.43
CA LEU A 7 -31.33 28.51 22.29
C LEU A 7 -30.64 27.47 23.18
N GLN A 8 -31.43 26.59 23.81
CA GLN A 8 -30.89 25.51 24.64
C GLN A 8 -30.00 24.56 23.82
N ALA A 9 -30.47 24.14 22.63
CA ALA A 9 -29.68 23.28 21.74
C ALA A 9 -28.37 23.92 21.27
N SER A 10 -28.39 25.22 20.93
CA SER A 10 -27.17 25.97 20.56
C SER A 10 -26.19 26.09 21.73
N ARG A 11 -26.69 26.28 22.95
CA ARG A 11 -25.88 26.33 24.17
C ARG A 11 -25.22 24.99 24.48
N GLU A 12 -25.99 23.91 24.45
CA GLU A 12 -25.48 22.55 24.68
C GLU A 12 -24.41 22.17 23.63
N THR A 13 -24.63 22.56 22.36
CA THR A 13 -23.65 22.35 21.28
C THR A 13 -22.35 23.14 21.54
N TYR A 14 -22.46 24.41 21.97
CA TYR A 14 -21.30 25.22 22.30
C TYR A 14 -20.51 24.65 23.48
N GLU A 15 -21.19 24.26 24.56
CA GLU A 15 -20.54 23.69 25.76
C GLU A 15 -19.85 22.36 25.43
N PHE A 16 -20.47 21.50 24.62
CA PHE A 16 -19.86 20.28 24.12
C PHE A 16 -18.60 20.56 23.29
N ASP A 17 -18.69 21.46 22.31
CA ASP A 17 -17.55 21.79 21.45
C ASP A 17 -16.42 22.48 22.23
N ASP A 18 -16.73 23.30 23.25
CA ASP A 18 -15.72 23.92 24.13
C ASP A 18 -14.98 22.89 24.99
N GLN A 19 -15.69 21.90 25.56
CA GLN A 19 -15.06 20.79 26.26
C GLN A 19 -14.12 20.00 25.33
N GLN A 20 -14.57 19.67 24.11
CA GLN A 20 -13.74 18.98 23.13
C GLN A 20 -12.50 19.79 22.72
N VAL A 21 -12.60 21.11 22.59
CA VAL A 21 -11.45 22.00 22.31
C VAL A 21 -10.43 21.92 23.44
N ASN A 22 -10.84 21.97 24.70
CA ASN A 22 -9.93 21.92 25.85
C ASN A 22 -9.26 20.54 25.99
N ASP A 23 -9.99 19.46 25.72
CA ASP A 23 -9.45 18.10 25.71
C ASP A 23 -8.39 17.93 24.62
N TYR A 24 -8.68 18.36 23.38
CA TYR A 24 -7.72 18.27 22.28
C TYR A 24 -6.55 19.25 22.41
N HIS A 25 -6.73 20.39 23.07
CA HIS A 25 -5.61 21.28 23.41
C HIS A 25 -4.61 20.55 24.30
N SER A 26 -5.09 19.85 25.33
CA SER A 26 -4.24 19.08 26.24
C SER A 26 -3.51 17.95 25.50
N LYS A 27 -4.20 17.22 24.62
CA LYS A 27 -3.58 16.18 23.77
C LYS A 27 -2.56 16.74 22.78
N LEU A 28 -2.80 17.92 22.23
CA LEU A 28 -1.85 18.60 21.33
C LEU A 28 -0.58 18.99 22.10
N GLN A 29 -0.72 19.52 23.30
CA GLN A 29 0.42 19.84 24.17
C GLN A 29 1.22 18.59 24.53
N GLU A 30 0.55 17.49 24.87
CA GLU A 30 1.22 16.21 25.14
C GLU A 30 2.00 15.69 23.91
N ALA A 31 1.39 15.74 22.72
CA ALA A 31 2.05 15.34 21.48
C ALA A 31 3.24 16.26 21.13
N GLU A 32 3.12 17.57 21.36
CA GLU A 32 4.20 18.52 21.14
C GLU A 32 5.37 18.30 22.12
N GLU A 33 5.07 18.05 23.39
CA GLU A 33 6.07 17.73 24.41
C GLU A 33 6.76 16.39 24.11
N ALA A 34 6.01 15.36 23.70
CA ALA A 34 6.56 14.07 23.28
C ALA A 34 7.51 14.23 22.08
N LEU A 35 7.11 14.99 21.05
CA LEU A 35 7.95 15.26 19.88
C LEU A 35 9.20 16.07 20.25
N LYS A 36 9.06 17.07 21.10
CA LYS A 36 10.18 17.88 21.61
C LYS A 36 11.17 17.03 22.40
N ASN A 37 10.69 16.22 23.33
CA ASN A 37 11.53 15.34 24.14
C ASN A 37 12.24 14.30 23.27
N PHE A 38 11.55 13.74 22.27
CA PHE A 38 12.15 12.82 21.31
C PHE A 38 13.28 13.49 20.51
N ARG A 39 13.04 14.66 19.93
CA ARG A 39 14.07 15.41 19.18
C ARG A 39 15.26 15.83 20.04
N SER A 40 15.01 16.14 21.31
CA SER A 40 16.05 16.54 22.27
C SER A 40 16.88 15.33 22.74
N ALA A 41 16.30 14.14 22.76
CA ALA A 41 17.01 12.89 23.06
C ALA A 41 17.76 12.34 21.82
N VAL A 42 17.18 12.52 20.64
CA VAL A 42 17.70 12.02 19.35
C VAL A 42 18.35 13.18 18.58
N VAL A 43 19.31 13.84 19.21
CA VAL A 43 20.11 14.92 18.60
C VAL A 43 20.90 14.41 17.38
N ASP A 44 21.08 13.08 17.23
CA ASP A 44 21.94 12.46 16.22
C ASP A 44 21.26 11.96 14.93
N ALA A 45 19.93 11.93 14.81
CA ALA A 45 19.26 11.25 13.67
C ALA A 45 18.99 12.12 12.43
N SER A 46 19.81 13.15 12.16
CA SER A 46 19.61 13.98 10.97
C SER A 46 19.78 13.16 9.67
N PRO A 47 19.02 13.47 8.59
CA PRO A 47 19.14 12.78 7.31
C PRO A 47 20.57 12.75 6.74
N GLU A 48 21.32 13.84 6.95
CA GLU A 48 22.72 13.98 6.55
C GLU A 48 23.64 12.98 7.27
N ARG A 49 23.49 12.83 8.60
CA ARG A 49 24.27 11.85 9.37
C ARG A 49 23.93 10.42 9.01
N LYS A 50 22.67 10.14 8.63
CA LYS A 50 22.26 8.83 8.12
C LYS A 50 22.98 8.51 6.79
N ALA A 51 23.00 9.46 5.86
CA ALA A 51 23.74 9.32 4.61
C ALA A 51 25.25 9.11 4.86
N GLN A 52 25.82 9.83 5.83
CA GLN A 52 27.20 9.66 6.24
C GLN A 52 27.46 8.26 6.84
N SER A 53 26.58 7.75 7.71
CA SER A 53 26.72 6.41 8.29
C SER A 53 26.66 5.32 7.21
N PHE A 54 25.74 5.41 6.24
CA PHE A 54 25.72 4.48 5.11
C PHE A 54 27.00 4.55 4.26
N SER A 55 27.51 5.75 3.97
CA SER A 55 28.79 5.88 3.26
C SER A 55 29.96 5.28 4.05
N THR A 56 29.93 5.38 5.38
CA THR A 56 30.94 4.81 6.27
C THR A 56 30.88 3.29 6.25
N ILE A 57 29.67 2.72 6.29
CA ILE A 57 29.43 1.28 6.15
C ILE A 57 29.99 0.78 4.81
N GLU A 58 29.67 1.45 3.70
CA GLU A 58 30.17 1.06 2.37
C GLU A 58 31.70 1.08 2.30
N ASN A 59 32.33 2.11 2.87
CA ASN A 59 33.78 2.23 2.95
C ASN A 59 34.40 1.12 3.81
N LEU A 60 33.84 0.85 5.00
CA LEU A 60 34.30 -0.23 5.87
C LEU A 60 34.16 -1.60 5.21
N GLU A 61 33.06 -1.86 4.50
CA GLU A 61 32.88 -3.11 3.76
C GLU A 61 33.89 -3.27 2.63
N ARG A 62 34.19 -2.18 1.91
CA ARG A 62 35.22 -2.18 0.87
C ARG A 62 36.61 -2.44 1.45
N ASP A 63 36.96 -1.79 2.54
CA ASP A 63 38.26 -1.94 3.21
C ASP A 63 38.40 -3.34 3.84
N LEU A 64 37.31 -3.91 4.38
CA LEU A 64 37.25 -5.28 4.88
C LEU A 64 37.45 -6.30 3.76
N ARG A 65 36.77 -6.12 2.62
CA ARG A 65 36.97 -6.97 1.43
C ARG A 65 38.42 -6.92 0.95
N GLN A 66 38.99 -5.72 0.85
CA GLN A 66 40.39 -5.56 0.47
C GLN A 66 41.33 -6.27 1.45
N SER A 67 41.17 -6.05 2.76
CA SER A 67 42.01 -6.69 3.78
C SER A 67 41.91 -8.21 3.76
N ARG A 68 40.74 -8.77 3.44
CA ARG A 68 40.56 -10.23 3.25
C ARG A 68 41.28 -10.75 2.01
N LEU A 69 41.33 -9.97 0.93
CA LEU A 69 42.14 -10.31 -0.26
C LEU A 69 43.63 -10.28 0.08
N ASP A 70 44.10 -9.24 0.76
CA ASP A 70 45.49 -9.10 1.21
C ASP A 70 45.90 -10.26 2.13
N LEU A 71 44.99 -10.68 3.04
CA LEU A 71 45.22 -11.86 3.89
C LEU A 71 45.39 -13.14 3.07
N LYS A 72 44.55 -13.32 2.05
CA LYS A 72 44.63 -14.49 1.17
C LYS A 72 45.94 -14.52 0.39
N GLU A 73 46.36 -13.38 -0.14
CA GLU A 73 47.64 -13.23 -0.83
C GLU A 73 48.82 -13.54 0.11
N ALA A 74 48.82 -12.96 1.32
CA ALA A 74 49.86 -13.21 2.31
C ALA A 74 49.94 -14.69 2.76
N ARG A 75 48.81 -15.41 2.78
CA ARG A 75 48.83 -16.85 3.05
C ARG A 75 49.37 -17.68 1.89
N ILE A 76 49.13 -17.25 0.65
CA ILE A 76 49.71 -17.90 -0.52
C ILE A 76 51.24 -17.71 -0.52
N THR A 77 51.72 -16.51 -0.20
CA THR A 77 53.17 -16.26 -0.09
C THR A 77 53.79 -17.02 1.08
N GLU A 78 53.11 -17.11 2.23
CA GLU A 78 53.53 -17.95 3.36
C GLU A 78 53.72 -19.41 2.93
N ALA A 79 52.73 -19.99 2.24
CA ALA A 79 52.78 -21.37 1.77
C ALA A 79 53.93 -21.60 0.77
N SER A 80 54.12 -20.68 -0.18
CA SER A 80 55.22 -20.77 -1.14
C SER A 80 56.60 -20.68 -0.46
N LEU A 81 56.77 -19.78 0.52
CA LEU A 81 58.01 -19.68 1.28
C LEU A 81 58.29 -20.94 2.10
N GLN A 82 57.26 -21.54 2.70
CA GLN A 82 57.40 -22.80 3.42
C GLN A 82 57.85 -23.95 2.49
N GLU A 83 57.30 -24.02 1.27
CA GLU A 83 57.73 -24.99 0.27
C GLU A 83 59.18 -24.76 -0.18
N GLN A 84 59.58 -23.51 -0.42
CA GLN A 84 60.96 -23.16 -0.76
C GLN A 84 61.95 -23.50 0.36
N ILE A 85 61.59 -23.23 1.62
CA ILE A 85 62.40 -23.59 2.80
C ILE A 85 62.56 -25.11 2.90
N ALA A 86 61.48 -25.88 2.69
CA ALA A 86 61.55 -27.34 2.71
C ALA A 86 62.41 -27.89 1.57
N ALA A 87 62.28 -27.34 0.35
CA ALA A 87 63.10 -27.72 -0.79
C ALA A 87 64.59 -27.40 -0.56
N GLU A 88 64.90 -26.23 0.01
CA GLU A 88 66.28 -25.83 0.31
C GLU A 88 66.88 -26.64 1.46
N GLY A 89 66.11 -26.97 2.49
CA GLY A 89 66.52 -27.87 3.57
C GLY A 89 66.89 -29.26 3.06
N ASN A 90 66.10 -29.81 2.12
CA ASN A 90 66.37 -31.10 1.48
C ASN A 90 67.59 -31.06 0.54
N LYS A 91 67.80 -29.96 -0.19
CA LYS A 91 69.04 -29.78 -0.99
C LYS A 91 70.26 -29.67 -0.09
N SER A 92 70.16 -28.92 1.00
CA SER A 92 71.23 -28.74 1.98
C SER A 92 71.67 -30.05 2.62
N SER A 93 70.74 -30.95 2.96
CA SER A 93 71.07 -32.27 3.49
C SER A 93 71.75 -33.18 2.45
N SER A 94 71.31 -33.12 1.19
CA SER A 94 71.89 -33.89 0.07
C SER A 94 73.26 -33.41 -0.39
N SER A 95 73.61 -32.14 -0.14
CA SER A 95 74.87 -31.50 -0.54
C SER A 95 75.88 -31.36 0.61
N SER A 96 75.61 -32.00 1.76
CA SER A 96 76.55 -32.04 2.89
C SER A 96 77.88 -32.69 2.51
N THR A 97 78.97 -32.29 3.17
CA THR A 97 80.31 -32.87 2.94
C THR A 97 80.30 -34.38 3.15
N ALA A 98 79.60 -34.87 4.18
CA ALA A 98 79.32 -36.29 4.37
C ALA A 98 78.62 -36.95 3.18
N ALA A 99 77.59 -36.33 2.60
CA ALA A 99 76.89 -36.85 1.43
C ALA A 99 77.80 -36.91 0.19
N LEU A 100 78.67 -35.91 -0.01
CA LEU A 100 79.68 -35.91 -1.08
C LEU A 100 80.71 -37.03 -0.90
N TYR A 101 81.18 -37.27 0.34
CA TYR A 101 82.10 -38.37 0.64
C TYR A 101 81.45 -39.74 0.44
N LYS A 102 80.19 -39.92 0.85
CA LYS A 102 79.43 -41.15 0.59
C LYS A 102 79.28 -41.43 -0.91
N ARG A 103 79.04 -40.40 -1.73
CA ARG A 103 78.98 -40.54 -3.19
C ARG A 103 80.32 -40.96 -3.79
N ARG A 104 81.43 -40.36 -3.33
CA ARG A 104 82.78 -40.71 -3.78
C ARG A 104 83.18 -42.12 -3.34
N LEU A 105 82.78 -42.54 -2.15
CA LEU A 105 82.95 -43.91 -1.66
C LEU A 105 82.22 -44.91 -2.58
N GLN A 106 80.98 -44.62 -2.97
CA GLN A 106 80.21 -45.47 -3.88
C GLN A 106 80.88 -45.60 -5.25
N GLU A 107 81.42 -44.50 -5.79
CA GLU A 107 82.19 -44.54 -7.05
C GLU A 107 83.45 -45.41 -6.94
N MET A 108 84.23 -45.27 -5.85
CA MET A 108 85.39 -46.11 -5.60
C MET A 108 85.03 -47.59 -5.43
N GLN A 109 83.88 -47.88 -4.81
CA GLN A 109 83.37 -49.26 -4.68
C GLN A 109 83.00 -49.85 -6.05
N ASN A 110 82.32 -49.09 -6.91
CA ASN A 110 81.99 -49.53 -8.27
C ASN A 110 83.27 -49.81 -9.09
N GLN A 111 84.28 -48.94 -8.97
CA GLN A 111 85.58 -49.14 -9.63
C GLN A 111 86.29 -50.40 -9.14
N LEU A 112 86.19 -50.70 -7.85
CA LEU A 112 86.72 -51.93 -7.26
C LEU A 112 86.02 -53.17 -7.83
N ASP A 113 84.70 -53.13 -7.95
CA ASP A 113 83.91 -54.23 -8.50
C ASP A 113 84.23 -54.47 -9.99
N ILE A 114 84.47 -53.41 -10.77
CA ILE A 114 84.93 -53.51 -12.17
C ILE A 114 86.34 -54.13 -12.25
N LEU A 115 87.28 -53.67 -11.43
CA LEU A 115 88.66 -54.18 -11.43
C LEU A 115 88.72 -55.67 -11.02
N ARG A 116 87.83 -56.11 -10.12
CA ARG A 116 87.70 -57.52 -9.71
C ARG A 116 87.25 -58.45 -10.83
N LEU A 117 86.59 -57.95 -11.87
CA LEU A 117 86.23 -58.75 -13.05
C LEU A 117 87.45 -59.10 -13.90
N SER A 118 88.52 -58.29 -13.83
CA SER A 118 89.68 -58.40 -14.72
C SER A 118 90.97 -58.80 -13.99
N PHE A 119 91.09 -58.51 -12.70
CA PHE A 119 92.32 -58.70 -11.92
C PHE A 119 92.06 -59.50 -10.63
N HIS A 120 93.06 -60.27 -10.21
CA HIS A 120 93.01 -61.04 -8.96
C HIS A 120 93.30 -60.14 -7.74
N GLU A 121 92.81 -60.53 -6.56
CA GLU A 121 92.83 -59.74 -5.31
C GLU A 121 94.20 -59.23 -4.84
N ILE A 122 95.30 -59.72 -5.44
CA ILE A 122 96.70 -59.36 -5.12
C ILE A 122 97.21 -58.21 -6.01
N HIS A 123 96.47 -57.79 -7.04
CA HIS A 123 96.89 -56.74 -7.96
C HIS A 123 97.12 -55.40 -7.24
N PRO A 124 98.23 -54.67 -7.52
CA PRO A 124 98.57 -53.43 -6.81
C PRO A 124 97.45 -52.37 -6.85
N ASP A 125 96.73 -52.27 -7.97
CA ASP A 125 95.63 -51.31 -8.11
C ASP A 125 94.41 -51.65 -7.21
N ILE A 126 94.12 -52.94 -7.00
CA ILE A 126 93.03 -53.38 -6.10
C ILE A 126 93.41 -53.07 -4.64
N VAL A 127 94.67 -53.31 -4.28
CA VAL A 127 95.18 -53.02 -2.92
C VAL A 127 95.14 -51.51 -2.65
N SER A 128 95.62 -50.70 -3.60
CA SER A 128 95.57 -49.23 -3.49
C SER A 128 94.14 -48.72 -3.37
N LEU A 129 93.22 -49.21 -4.20
CA LEU A 129 91.82 -48.77 -4.18
C LEU A 129 91.09 -49.19 -2.90
N LYS A 130 91.38 -50.38 -2.36
CA LYS A 130 90.86 -50.81 -1.04
C LYS A 130 91.34 -49.89 0.08
N GLN A 131 92.61 -49.48 0.03
CA GLN A 131 93.15 -48.55 1.02
C GLN A 131 92.49 -47.17 0.90
N GLN A 132 92.30 -46.66 -0.31
CA GLN A 132 91.55 -45.42 -0.55
C GLN A 132 90.10 -45.50 -0.06
N ILE A 133 89.43 -46.64 -0.24
CA ILE A 133 88.08 -46.89 0.29
C ILE A 133 88.08 -46.89 1.83
N ALA A 134 89.07 -47.50 2.46
CA ALA A 134 89.21 -47.51 3.92
C ALA A 134 89.44 -46.09 4.47
N ASP A 135 90.34 -45.33 3.84
CA ASP A 135 90.63 -43.94 4.21
C ASP A 135 89.40 -43.04 4.03
N MET A 136 88.64 -43.24 2.94
CA MET A 136 87.40 -42.51 2.67
C MET A 136 86.30 -42.84 3.69
N LYS A 137 86.13 -44.12 4.07
CA LYS A 137 85.21 -44.51 5.14
C LYS A 137 85.57 -43.85 6.47
N GLN A 138 86.86 -43.79 6.78
CA GLN A 138 87.34 -43.14 8.00
C GLN A 138 87.16 -41.61 7.94
N ALA A 139 87.28 -41.00 6.76
CA ALA A 139 86.97 -39.59 6.55
C ALA A 139 85.48 -39.27 6.75
N ILE A 140 84.57 -40.18 6.36
CA ILE A 140 83.13 -40.04 6.62
C ILE A 140 82.85 -40.08 8.13
N ILE A 141 83.38 -41.07 8.85
CA ILE A 141 83.18 -41.20 10.30
C ILE A 141 83.70 -39.96 11.03
N ARG A 142 84.90 -39.48 10.68
CA ARG A 142 85.46 -38.26 11.29
C ARG A 142 84.63 -37.00 11.04
N GLU A 143 83.95 -36.92 9.89
CA GLU A 143 83.08 -35.79 9.59
C GLU A 143 81.77 -35.89 10.36
N GLU A 144 81.18 -37.09 10.44
CA GLU A 144 79.97 -37.37 11.21
C GLU A 144 80.18 -37.13 12.73
N ASP A 145 81.31 -37.59 13.28
CA ASP A 145 81.69 -37.36 14.69
C ASP A 145 81.89 -35.86 14.96
N ARG A 146 82.58 -35.15 14.06
CA ARG A 146 82.76 -33.69 14.16
C ARG A 146 81.42 -32.95 14.12
N PHE A 147 80.51 -33.37 13.24
CA PHE A 147 79.17 -32.80 13.15
C PHE A 147 78.36 -33.04 14.43
N GLN A 148 78.48 -34.22 15.05
CA GLN A 148 77.86 -34.52 16.34
C GLN A 148 78.45 -33.68 17.49
N GLU A 149 79.77 -33.53 17.57
CA GLU A 149 80.42 -32.69 18.59
C GLU A 149 80.02 -31.21 18.47
N ASP A 150 79.94 -30.69 17.25
CA ASP A 150 79.53 -29.30 17.01
C ASP A 150 78.04 -29.08 17.36
N LEU A 151 77.17 -30.08 17.14
CA LEU A 151 75.76 -30.08 17.58
C LEU A 151 75.63 -30.07 19.11
N GLU A 152 76.42 -30.88 19.82
CA GLU A 152 76.39 -30.97 21.29
C GLU A 152 76.92 -29.71 21.97
N GLN A 153 77.88 -29.01 21.35
CA GLN A 153 78.46 -27.77 21.88
C GLN A 153 77.62 -26.53 21.57
N GLY A 154 76.45 -26.68 20.92
CA GLY A 154 75.57 -25.56 20.55
C GLY A 154 76.24 -24.53 19.65
N ARG A 155 77.36 -24.88 19.02
CA ARG A 155 77.99 -24.07 17.98
C ARG A 155 77.12 -24.27 16.74
N ASP A 156 76.60 -23.19 16.19
CA ASP A 156 75.84 -23.24 14.94
C ASP A 156 76.65 -23.96 13.85
N THR A 157 76.40 -25.25 13.68
CA THR A 157 76.97 -26.15 12.67
C THR A 157 76.69 -25.68 11.25
N ALA A 158 75.77 -24.73 11.10
CA ALA A 158 75.53 -23.95 9.89
C ALA A 158 76.78 -23.20 9.36
N ARG A 159 77.77 -22.91 10.22
CA ARG A 159 78.97 -22.15 9.83
C ARG A 159 80.09 -23.01 9.22
N ALA A 160 80.05 -24.34 9.35
CA ALA A 160 81.11 -25.23 8.87
C ALA A 160 81.00 -25.59 7.37
N VAL A 161 79.85 -25.33 6.73
CA VAL A 161 79.62 -25.50 5.28
C VAL A 161 79.44 -24.12 4.64
N GLY A 162 80.56 -23.41 4.47
CA GLY A 162 80.60 -22.02 4.02
C GLY A 162 79.82 -21.78 2.71
N GLY A 163 78.76 -20.96 2.80
CA GLY A 163 78.05 -20.39 1.65
C GLY A 163 76.53 -20.63 1.63
N TYR A 164 76.07 -21.82 2.04
CA TYR A 164 74.72 -22.29 1.71
C TYR A 164 73.65 -22.03 2.79
N SER A 165 74.02 -21.79 4.06
CA SER A 165 73.08 -21.41 5.13
C SER A 165 72.42 -20.04 4.94
N THR A 166 73.03 -19.15 4.13
CA THR A 166 72.59 -17.75 4.01
C THR A 166 71.22 -17.60 3.33
N LEU A 167 70.90 -18.46 2.37
CA LEU A 167 69.61 -18.45 1.68
C LEU A 167 68.50 -18.98 2.59
N TYR A 168 68.75 -20.06 3.32
CA TYR A 168 67.81 -20.64 4.27
C TYR A 168 67.44 -19.63 5.39
N ASP A 169 68.45 -18.97 5.97
CA ASP A 169 68.23 -17.94 7.00
C ASP A 169 67.46 -16.73 6.45
N ARG A 170 67.74 -16.33 5.21
CA ARG A 170 67.00 -15.28 4.51
C ARG A 170 65.54 -15.65 4.30
N LEU A 171 65.25 -16.83 3.79
CA LEU A 171 63.88 -17.32 3.56
C LEU A 171 63.11 -17.42 4.89
N ARG A 172 63.76 -17.87 5.97
CA ARG A 172 63.16 -17.92 7.30
C ARG A 172 62.85 -16.53 7.86
N GLY A 173 63.73 -15.55 7.61
CA GLY A 173 63.50 -14.15 7.93
C GLY A 173 62.29 -13.57 7.19
N GLU A 174 62.20 -13.86 5.89
CA GLU A 174 61.07 -13.45 5.04
C GLU A 174 59.75 -14.09 5.50
N LEU A 175 59.76 -15.40 5.79
CA LEU A 175 58.61 -16.10 6.37
C LEU A 175 58.16 -15.47 7.69
N SER A 176 59.10 -15.08 8.56
CA SER A 176 58.78 -14.39 9.82
C SER A 176 58.14 -13.02 9.58
N SER A 177 58.61 -12.29 8.56
CA SER A 177 58.02 -11.01 8.14
C SER A 177 56.58 -11.20 7.64
N VAL A 178 56.36 -12.16 6.73
CA VAL A 178 55.02 -12.49 6.20
C VAL A 178 54.08 -12.95 7.31
N LYS A 179 54.53 -13.79 8.25
CA LYS A 179 53.72 -14.19 9.42
C LYS A 179 53.32 -13.01 10.29
N THR A 180 54.21 -12.03 10.45
CA THR A 180 53.90 -10.79 11.18
C THR A 180 52.85 -9.98 10.42
N GLN A 181 53.02 -9.83 9.10
CA GLN A 181 52.05 -9.17 8.24
C GLN A 181 50.66 -9.82 8.28
N ILE A 182 50.58 -11.16 8.24
CA ILE A 182 49.33 -11.92 8.41
C ILE A 182 48.64 -11.54 9.72
N LYS A 183 49.37 -11.53 10.84
CA LYS A 183 48.81 -11.15 12.15
C LYS A 183 48.30 -9.71 12.15
N THR A 184 49.04 -8.78 11.54
CA THR A 184 48.61 -7.39 11.39
C THR A 184 47.33 -7.25 10.57
N ILE A 185 47.24 -7.93 9.43
CA ILE A 185 46.05 -7.93 8.57
C ILE A 185 44.86 -8.55 9.32
N GLN A 186 45.07 -9.65 10.05
CA GLN A 186 44.01 -10.27 10.86
C GLN A 186 43.48 -9.33 11.94
N ALA A 187 44.36 -8.62 12.65
CA ALA A 187 43.95 -7.61 13.63
C ALA A 187 43.16 -6.46 12.98
N ARG A 188 43.57 -6.06 11.76
CA ARG A 188 42.86 -5.04 10.99
C ARG A 188 41.47 -5.51 10.56
N ILE A 189 41.34 -6.75 10.11
CA ILE A 189 40.05 -7.37 9.76
C ILE A 189 39.12 -7.38 10.98
N SER A 190 39.59 -7.83 12.15
CA SER A 190 38.76 -7.85 13.35
C SER A 190 38.30 -6.45 13.77
N GLU A 191 39.18 -5.45 13.65
CA GLU A 191 38.83 -4.06 13.94
C GLU A 191 37.76 -3.53 12.96
N TYR A 192 37.90 -3.82 11.66
CA TYR A 192 36.90 -3.42 10.67
C TYR A 192 35.57 -4.14 10.88
N GLU A 193 35.57 -5.41 11.28
CA GLU A 193 34.35 -6.16 11.61
C GLU A 193 33.62 -5.54 12.81
N VAL A 194 34.35 -5.21 13.89
CA VAL A 194 33.78 -4.54 15.06
C VAL A 194 33.18 -3.18 14.68
N ARG A 195 33.95 -2.33 13.98
CA ARG A 195 33.47 -1.00 13.55
C ARG A 195 32.28 -1.08 12.61
N LEU A 196 32.28 -2.05 11.69
CA LEU A 196 31.18 -2.25 10.76
C LEU A 196 29.90 -2.62 11.51
N GLU A 197 30.01 -3.49 12.51
CA GLU A 197 28.87 -3.90 13.33
C GLU A 197 28.37 -2.75 14.21
N GLU A 198 29.26 -1.97 14.82
CA GLU A 198 28.90 -0.77 15.58
C GLU A 198 28.15 0.25 14.72
N GLU A 199 28.64 0.53 13.51
CA GLU A 199 27.99 1.47 12.59
C GLU A 199 26.68 0.92 12.02
N LYS A 200 26.57 -0.38 11.75
CA LYS A 200 25.29 -1.01 11.37
C LYS A 200 24.26 -0.89 12.49
N ASN A 201 24.65 -1.16 13.73
CA ASN A 201 23.78 -0.99 14.89
C ASN A 201 23.37 0.48 15.10
N ARG A 202 24.28 1.42 14.87
CA ARG A 202 23.98 2.87 14.91
C ARG A 202 22.97 3.24 13.83
N ALA A 203 23.20 2.81 12.59
CA ALA A 203 22.31 3.06 11.45
C ALA A 203 20.91 2.45 11.66
N GLN A 204 20.82 1.25 12.24
CA GLN A 204 19.55 0.62 12.58
C GLN A 204 18.78 1.43 13.63
N LYS A 205 19.43 1.82 14.73
CA LYS A 205 18.83 2.66 15.78
C LYS A 205 18.37 4.01 15.23
N MET A 206 19.12 4.60 14.30
CA MET A 206 18.70 5.81 13.59
C MET A 206 17.44 5.56 12.75
N GLY A 207 17.34 4.41 12.06
CA GLY A 207 16.16 4.02 11.30
C GLY A 207 14.91 3.83 12.17
N GLU A 208 15.03 3.12 13.29
CA GLU A 208 13.98 2.96 14.29
C GLU A 208 13.55 4.32 14.87
N GLY A 209 14.52 5.19 15.15
CA GLY A 209 14.26 6.57 15.60
C GLY A 209 13.46 7.39 14.59
N GLN A 210 13.77 7.28 13.29
CA GLN A 210 13.01 7.99 12.24
C GLN A 210 11.56 7.49 12.14
N ALA A 211 11.33 6.19 12.26
CA ALA A 211 9.98 5.64 12.27
C ALA A 211 9.17 6.19 13.45
N ARG A 212 9.79 6.26 14.64
CA ARG A 212 9.18 6.83 15.83
C ARG A 212 8.95 8.33 15.72
N GLU A 213 9.89 9.09 15.14
CA GLU A 213 9.68 10.52 14.87
C GLU A 213 8.50 10.73 13.92
N ALA A 214 8.42 9.95 12.84
CA ALA A 214 7.33 10.06 11.87
C ALA A 214 5.96 9.71 12.50
N GLU A 215 5.92 8.79 13.45
CA GLU A 215 4.74 8.52 14.28
C GLU A 215 4.35 9.75 15.11
N LEU A 216 5.28 10.31 15.90
CA LEU A 216 5.03 11.48 16.74
C LEU A 216 4.62 12.73 15.93
N VAL A 217 5.24 12.94 14.76
CA VAL A 217 4.86 14.03 13.86
C VAL A 217 3.45 13.83 13.32
N ARG A 218 3.05 12.61 12.97
CA ARG A 218 1.67 12.32 12.55
C ARG A 218 0.68 12.56 13.68
N ASP A 219 0.98 12.10 14.89
CA ASP A 219 0.11 12.31 16.06
C ASP A 219 -0.06 13.79 16.35
N TYR A 220 1.03 14.56 16.32
CA TYR A 220 1.00 16.02 16.43
C TYR A 220 0.14 16.66 15.34
N GLN A 221 0.37 16.31 14.06
CA GLN A 221 -0.38 16.87 12.92
C GLN A 221 -1.87 16.55 13.01
N VAL A 222 -2.24 15.32 13.36
CA VAL A 222 -3.63 14.89 13.53
C VAL A 222 -4.29 15.66 14.67
N ASN A 223 -3.66 15.74 15.84
CA ASN A 223 -4.20 16.50 16.97
C ASN A 223 -4.32 17.99 16.65
N GLN A 224 -3.34 18.55 15.93
CA GLN A 224 -3.36 19.95 15.48
C GLN A 224 -4.53 20.21 14.54
N GLU A 225 -4.76 19.33 13.56
CA GLU A 225 -5.87 19.43 12.61
C GLU A 225 -7.23 19.33 13.32
N TYR A 226 -7.40 18.33 14.19
CA TYR A 226 -8.62 18.18 14.98
C TYR A 226 -8.87 19.39 15.87
N TYR A 227 -7.85 19.88 16.57
CA TYR A 227 -7.95 21.06 17.41
C TYR A 227 -8.39 22.30 16.61
N GLN A 228 -7.80 22.53 15.43
CA GLN A 228 -8.21 23.64 14.55
C GLN A 228 -9.66 23.50 14.06
N ASN A 229 -10.09 22.28 13.72
CA ASN A 229 -11.46 22.01 13.31
C ASN A 229 -12.45 22.23 14.46
N LEU A 230 -12.11 21.78 15.67
CA LEU A 230 -12.92 21.99 16.87
C LEU A 230 -13.01 23.48 17.25
N LEU A 231 -11.91 24.23 17.12
CA LEU A 231 -11.92 25.69 17.32
C LEU A 231 -12.90 26.38 16.37
N ARG A 232 -12.89 26.00 15.08
CA ARG A 232 -13.84 26.52 14.09
C ARG A 232 -15.28 26.15 14.44
N ARG A 233 -15.53 24.89 14.83
CA ARG A 233 -16.87 24.42 15.24
C ARG A 233 -17.38 25.16 16.47
N ARG A 234 -16.55 25.33 17.50
CA ARG A 234 -16.87 26.11 18.70
C ARG A 234 -17.24 27.55 18.36
N GLU A 235 -16.48 28.21 17.50
CA GLU A 235 -16.78 29.59 17.11
C GLU A 235 -18.09 29.68 16.32
N ASN A 236 -18.35 28.73 15.41
CA ASN A 236 -19.63 28.66 14.71
C ASN A 236 -20.82 28.40 15.65
N ALA A 237 -20.65 27.52 16.66
CA ALA A 237 -21.65 27.27 17.68
C ALA A 237 -21.91 28.52 18.53
N ARG A 238 -20.85 29.27 18.88
CA ARG A 238 -20.94 30.55 19.59
C ARG A 238 -21.71 31.59 18.79
N LEU A 239 -21.41 31.72 17.50
CA LEU A 239 -22.14 32.63 16.60
C LEU A 239 -23.61 32.23 16.50
N SER A 240 -23.91 30.94 16.33
CA SER A 240 -25.28 30.40 16.27
C SER A 240 -26.04 30.66 17.57
N MET A 241 -25.39 30.48 18.72
CA MET A 241 -25.97 30.79 20.03
C MET A 241 -26.27 32.29 20.18
N ASN A 242 -25.38 33.18 19.75
CA ASN A 242 -25.62 34.62 19.77
C ASN A 242 -26.78 35.03 18.85
N LEU A 243 -26.89 34.42 17.66
CA LEU A 243 -28.03 34.63 16.76
C LEU A 243 -29.35 34.15 17.40
N ALA A 244 -29.35 32.97 18.02
CA ALA A 244 -30.53 32.45 18.73
C ALA A 244 -30.94 33.33 19.92
N LEU A 245 -29.98 33.90 20.67
CA LEU A 245 -30.24 34.88 21.73
C LEU A 245 -30.89 36.16 21.17
N GLN A 246 -30.39 36.64 20.02
CA GLN A 246 -30.92 37.83 19.36
C GLN A 246 -32.34 37.60 18.80
N GLU A 247 -32.60 36.44 18.19
CA GLU A 247 -33.93 36.04 17.71
C GLU A 247 -34.91 35.81 18.86
N ALA A 248 -34.46 35.25 19.99
CA ALA A 248 -35.30 35.08 21.17
C ALA A 248 -35.77 36.43 21.76
N GLY A 249 -34.95 37.48 21.69
CA GLY A 249 -35.31 38.86 22.05
C GLY A 249 -36.23 39.58 21.05
N LEU A 250 -36.32 39.09 19.81
CA LEU A 250 -37.12 39.65 18.72
C LEU A 250 -38.29 38.72 18.32
N SER A 251 -39.02 38.17 19.30
CA SER A 251 -40.19 37.32 19.04
C SER A 251 -41.38 38.11 18.43
N TYR A 252 -41.24 38.61 17.20
CA TYR A 252 -42.38 38.85 16.32
C TYR A 252 -42.80 37.51 15.74
N LYS A 253 -43.83 36.90 16.33
CA LYS A 253 -44.57 35.84 15.68
C LYS A 253 -45.23 36.45 14.45
N VAL A 254 -44.69 36.21 13.27
CA VAL A 254 -45.47 36.38 12.04
C VAL A 254 -46.62 35.38 12.14
N GLN A 255 -47.80 35.88 12.49
CA GLN A 255 -49.04 35.16 12.27
C GLN A 255 -49.06 34.79 10.79
N GLU A 256 -49.23 33.49 10.55
CA GLU A 256 -49.41 32.87 9.25
C GLU A 256 -50.21 33.77 8.30
N LYS A 257 -49.64 34.10 7.14
CA LYS A 257 -50.37 34.81 6.09
C LYS A 257 -51.59 33.98 5.68
N ALA A 258 -52.70 34.65 5.36
CA ALA A 258 -53.93 34.02 4.90
C ALA A 258 -53.66 33.05 3.74
N ASN A 259 -53.87 31.76 3.99
CA ASN A 259 -53.84 30.73 2.95
C ASN A 259 -55.09 30.91 2.07
N PHE A 260 -54.91 31.34 0.82
CA PHE A 260 -55.97 31.29 -0.16
C PHE A 260 -56.28 29.82 -0.52
N PRO A 261 -57.56 29.44 -0.64
CA PRO A 261 -57.92 28.05 -0.94
C PRO A 261 -57.36 27.64 -2.31
N GLN A 262 -56.43 26.69 -2.32
CA GLN A 262 -55.83 26.15 -3.56
C GLN A 262 -56.76 25.22 -4.34
N VAL A 263 -57.98 25.00 -3.85
CA VAL A 263 -59.00 24.19 -4.51
C VAL A 263 -60.32 24.96 -4.54
N PRO A 264 -60.98 25.06 -5.71
CA PRO A 264 -62.30 25.68 -5.79
C PRO A 264 -63.28 24.85 -4.95
N LYS A 265 -63.89 25.48 -3.95
CA LYS A 265 -65.00 24.91 -3.20
C LYS A 265 -66.29 25.29 -3.92
N GLY A 266 -66.85 24.35 -4.67
CA GLY A 266 -68.08 24.51 -5.46
C GLY A 266 -68.32 23.31 -6.38
N LEU A 267 -69.39 23.36 -7.18
CA LEU A 267 -69.68 22.35 -8.20
C LEU A 267 -68.49 22.25 -9.17
N ARG A 268 -67.72 21.17 -9.02
CA ARG A 268 -66.57 20.89 -9.91
C ARG A 268 -67.08 20.59 -11.32
N PHE A 269 -66.26 20.90 -12.32
CA PHE A 269 -66.52 20.60 -13.73
C PHE A 269 -66.99 19.16 -13.96
N LEU A 270 -66.44 18.20 -13.20
CA LEU A 270 -66.88 16.79 -13.22
C LEU A 270 -68.39 16.59 -12.99
N HIS A 271 -69.02 17.40 -12.12
CA HIS A 271 -70.46 17.32 -11.89
C HIS A 271 -71.26 17.75 -13.11
N PHE A 272 -70.81 18.77 -13.84
CA PHE A 272 -71.42 19.19 -15.10
C PHE A 272 -71.20 18.16 -16.21
N VAL A 273 -70.05 17.49 -16.21
CA VAL A 273 -69.76 16.39 -17.15
C VAL A 273 -70.70 15.20 -16.92
N LEU A 274 -71.01 14.89 -15.66
CA LEU A 274 -71.93 13.80 -15.30
C LEU A 274 -73.41 14.19 -15.45
N ALA A 275 -73.79 15.37 -14.97
CA ALA A 275 -75.19 15.79 -14.95
C ALA A 275 -75.72 16.22 -16.34
N GLY A 276 -74.85 16.74 -17.21
CA GLY A 276 -75.23 17.23 -18.54
C GLY A 276 -75.92 16.17 -19.42
N PRO A 277 -75.31 15.01 -19.65
CA PRO A 277 -75.90 13.94 -20.45
C PRO A 277 -77.17 13.37 -19.81
N LEU A 278 -77.17 13.24 -18.47
CA LEU A 278 -78.33 12.76 -17.72
C LEU A 278 -79.54 13.68 -17.91
N LEU A 279 -79.36 14.99 -17.71
CA LEU A 279 -80.43 15.97 -17.93
C LEU A 279 -80.79 16.13 -19.41
N GLY A 280 -79.84 15.98 -20.32
CA GLY A 280 -80.07 16.03 -21.76
C GLY A 280 -80.95 14.88 -22.27
N ILE A 281 -80.89 13.71 -21.64
CA ILE A 281 -81.75 12.57 -21.98
C ILE A 281 -83.09 12.68 -21.24
N ILE A 282 -83.05 12.92 -19.93
CA ILE A 282 -84.25 12.92 -19.08
C ILE A 282 -85.14 14.13 -19.39
N GLY A 283 -84.56 15.30 -19.66
CA GLY A 283 -85.27 16.56 -19.85
C GLY A 283 -86.31 16.50 -20.98
N PRO A 284 -85.95 16.14 -22.22
CA PRO A 284 -86.91 16.02 -23.32
C PRO A 284 -88.00 14.98 -23.07
N ILE A 285 -87.65 13.85 -22.44
CA ILE A 285 -88.61 12.80 -22.09
C ILE A 285 -89.60 13.32 -21.05
N ALA A 286 -89.10 13.93 -19.97
CA ALA A 286 -89.93 14.52 -18.92
C ALA A 286 -90.81 15.65 -19.46
N PHE A 287 -90.27 16.50 -20.34
CA PHE A 287 -91.02 17.54 -21.01
C PHE A 287 -92.13 16.98 -21.91
N PHE A 288 -91.85 15.92 -22.66
CA PHE A 288 -92.84 15.24 -23.49
C PHE A 288 -93.95 14.60 -22.65
N VAL A 289 -93.60 13.93 -21.54
CA VAL A 289 -94.57 13.38 -20.58
C VAL A 289 -95.41 14.48 -19.94
N ALA A 290 -94.80 15.60 -19.57
CA ALA A 290 -95.53 16.76 -19.03
C ALA A 290 -96.50 17.33 -20.07
N LEU A 291 -96.09 17.43 -21.34
CA LEU A 291 -97.00 17.84 -22.43
C LEU A 291 -98.15 16.86 -22.61
N ILE A 292 -97.93 15.55 -22.44
CA ILE A 292 -99.01 14.56 -22.51
C ILE A 292 -99.97 14.73 -21.33
N GLN A 293 -99.48 14.97 -20.11
CA GLN A 293 -100.35 15.18 -18.94
C GLN A 293 -101.16 16.48 -19.02
N ILE A 294 -100.59 17.52 -19.62
CA ILE A 294 -101.27 18.83 -19.74
C ILE A 294 -102.22 18.86 -20.95
N ASP A 295 -102.07 17.96 -21.93
CA ASP A 295 -103.00 17.85 -23.08
C ASP A 295 -104.31 17.13 -22.67
N PRO A 296 -105.46 17.83 -22.60
CA PRO A 296 -106.72 17.25 -22.16
C PRO A 296 -107.41 16.36 -23.21
N ARG A 297 -106.68 15.88 -24.23
CA ARG A 297 -107.24 15.05 -25.31
C ARG A 297 -107.33 13.59 -24.89
N ILE A 298 -108.55 13.08 -24.83
CA ILE A 298 -108.85 11.66 -24.61
C ILE A 298 -108.39 10.85 -25.82
N ARG A 299 -107.33 10.03 -25.65
CA ARG A 299 -106.70 9.26 -26.74
C ARG A 299 -106.87 7.74 -26.64
N SER A 300 -107.50 7.24 -25.56
CA SER A 300 -107.74 5.80 -25.36
C SER A 300 -109.22 5.57 -25.04
N SER A 301 -109.83 4.60 -25.73
CA SER A 301 -111.24 4.23 -25.56
C SER A 301 -111.57 3.81 -24.12
N ASN A 302 -110.60 3.24 -23.41
CA ASN A 302 -110.80 2.72 -22.06
C ASN A 302 -111.01 3.83 -21.01
N VAL A 303 -110.48 5.04 -21.27
CA VAL A 303 -110.64 6.19 -20.36
C VAL A 303 -112.08 6.72 -20.38
N ILE A 304 -112.80 6.55 -21.50
CA ILE A 304 -114.20 6.99 -21.64
C ILE A 304 -115.14 6.07 -20.85
N GLU A 305 -114.88 4.76 -20.88
CA GLU A 305 -115.70 3.77 -20.17
C GLU A 305 -115.54 3.87 -18.66
N GLU A 306 -114.33 4.19 -18.18
CA GLU A 306 -114.00 4.33 -16.76
C GLU A 306 -114.53 5.64 -16.14
N ASP A 307 -114.52 6.75 -16.88
CA ASP A 307 -114.93 8.08 -16.37
C ASP A 307 -116.44 8.34 -16.55
N LEU A 308 -117.09 7.75 -17.57
CA LEU A 308 -118.53 7.92 -17.84
C LEU A 308 -119.41 6.70 -17.47
N GLY A 309 -118.83 5.54 -17.16
CA GLY A 309 -119.56 4.35 -16.68
C GLY A 309 -120.53 3.73 -17.70
N LEU A 310 -120.36 4.03 -18.99
CA LEU A 310 -121.22 3.55 -20.08
C LEU A 310 -120.46 2.56 -20.99
N PRO A 311 -121.07 1.43 -21.38
CA PRO A 311 -120.40 0.42 -22.19
C PRO A 311 -120.11 0.94 -23.60
N LEU A 312 -118.88 0.74 -24.07
CA LEU A 312 -118.41 1.30 -25.34
C LEU A 312 -118.91 0.44 -26.53
N LEU A 313 -119.85 0.99 -27.33
CA LEU A 313 -120.54 0.26 -28.41
C LEU A 313 -119.73 0.08 -29.72
N GLY A 314 -118.54 0.68 -29.83
CA GLY A 314 -117.63 0.45 -30.95
C GLY A 314 -116.66 1.60 -31.20
N VAL A 315 -115.41 1.27 -31.55
CA VAL A 315 -114.37 2.25 -31.92
C VAL A 315 -114.25 2.25 -33.45
N VAL A 316 -114.36 3.43 -34.08
CA VAL A 316 -114.05 3.58 -35.50
C VAL A 316 -112.52 3.59 -35.66
N PRO A 317 -111.91 2.60 -36.33
CA PRO A 317 -110.48 2.62 -36.56
C PRO A 317 -110.16 3.78 -37.51
N GLN A 318 -109.46 4.78 -37.00
CA GLN A 318 -108.92 5.84 -37.83
C GLN A 318 -107.87 5.22 -38.75
N ALA A 319 -108.05 5.39 -40.08
CA ALA A 319 -107.16 4.86 -41.09
C ALA A 319 -105.71 5.25 -40.76
N GLN A 320 -104.83 4.25 -40.65
CA GLN A 320 -103.40 4.46 -40.48
C GLN A 320 -102.87 5.15 -41.73
N ILE A 321 -102.83 6.49 -41.70
CA ILE A 321 -101.95 7.23 -42.58
C ILE A 321 -100.55 6.90 -42.08
N GLN A 322 -99.92 5.91 -42.71
CA GLN A 322 -98.48 5.71 -42.61
C GLN A 322 -97.83 6.97 -43.18
N LYS A 323 -97.69 8.01 -42.36
CA LYS A 323 -96.65 9.00 -42.56
C LYS A 323 -95.36 8.25 -42.30
N GLY A 324 -94.88 7.57 -43.34
CA GLY A 324 -93.51 7.12 -43.41
C GLY A 324 -92.66 8.37 -43.26
N LEU A 325 -92.15 8.59 -42.06
CA LEU A 325 -91.06 9.52 -41.84
C LEU A 325 -89.98 9.09 -42.82
N LEU A 326 -89.77 9.91 -43.85
CA LEU A 326 -88.81 9.64 -44.90
C LEU A 326 -87.49 9.34 -44.19
N LYS A 327 -86.77 8.27 -44.56
CA LYS A 327 -85.49 7.88 -43.93
C LYS A 327 -84.51 9.07 -43.82
N SER A 328 -84.68 10.09 -44.67
CA SER A 328 -83.99 11.36 -44.61
C SER A 328 -84.16 12.12 -43.28
N ASP A 329 -85.37 12.22 -42.72
CA ASP A 329 -85.63 13.02 -41.51
C ASP A 329 -84.97 12.40 -40.27
N TYR A 330 -84.99 11.07 -40.15
CA TYR A 330 -84.27 10.38 -39.08
C TYR A 330 -82.76 10.50 -39.21
N SER A 331 -82.21 10.52 -40.43
CA SER A 331 -80.77 10.72 -40.63
C SER A 331 -80.32 12.15 -40.27
N VAL A 332 -81.16 13.16 -40.51
CA VAL A 332 -80.88 14.55 -40.12
C VAL A 332 -80.97 14.71 -38.60
N ILE A 333 -81.98 14.14 -37.96
CA ILE A 333 -82.14 14.16 -36.50
C ILE A 333 -81.01 13.39 -35.82
N LEU A 334 -80.68 12.19 -36.32
CA LEU A 334 -79.57 11.38 -35.81
C LEU A 334 -78.22 12.08 -36.02
N GLY A 335 -78.02 12.72 -37.18
CA GLY A 335 -76.84 13.52 -37.47
C GLY A 335 -76.69 14.72 -36.54
N ALA A 336 -77.79 15.43 -36.24
CA ALA A 336 -77.79 16.52 -35.27
C ALA A 336 -77.46 16.04 -33.85
N LEU A 337 -78.03 14.90 -33.44
CA LEU A 337 -77.81 14.31 -32.11
C LEU A 337 -76.36 13.83 -31.94
N VAL A 338 -75.80 13.18 -32.96
CA VAL A 338 -74.38 12.79 -33.01
C VAL A 338 -73.46 14.02 -33.03
N GLY A 339 -73.82 15.06 -33.79
CA GLY A 339 -73.07 16.31 -33.84
C GLY A 339 -72.97 17.03 -32.50
N VAL A 340 -74.09 17.14 -31.77
CA VAL A 340 -74.13 17.72 -30.42
C VAL A 340 -73.31 16.86 -29.44
N GLY A 341 -73.39 15.53 -29.54
CA GLY A 341 -72.58 14.61 -28.74
C GLY A 341 -71.07 14.77 -28.99
N LEU A 342 -70.66 14.89 -30.26
CA LEU A 342 -69.25 15.13 -30.62
C LEU A 342 -68.75 16.48 -30.10
N LEU A 343 -69.55 17.55 -30.24
CA LEU A 343 -69.20 18.88 -29.76
C LEU A 343 -69.03 18.89 -28.24
N TYR A 344 -69.89 18.17 -27.52
CA TYR A 344 -69.77 17.99 -26.08
C TYR A 344 -68.47 17.27 -25.69
N VAL A 345 -68.12 16.17 -26.38
CA VAL A 345 -66.87 15.44 -26.13
C VAL A 345 -65.65 16.32 -26.43
N ILE A 346 -65.66 17.11 -27.51
CA ILE A 346 -64.59 18.05 -27.83
C ILE A 346 -64.39 19.08 -26.71
N ILE A 347 -65.47 19.66 -26.18
CA ILE A 347 -65.38 20.63 -25.07
C ILE A 347 -64.79 19.98 -23.81
N VAL A 348 -65.20 18.75 -23.49
CA VAL A 348 -64.65 18.01 -22.34
C VAL A 348 -63.17 17.70 -22.56
N VAL A 349 -62.76 17.25 -23.75
CA VAL A 349 -61.37 16.95 -24.08
C VAL A 349 -60.49 18.20 -24.10
N MET A 350 -60.95 19.32 -24.67
CA MET A 350 -60.20 20.59 -24.64
C MET A 350 -59.98 21.07 -23.21
N HIS A 351 -60.97 20.91 -22.33
CA HIS A 351 -60.84 21.30 -20.93
C HIS A 351 -59.89 20.37 -20.14
N THR A 352 -59.88 19.06 -20.41
CA THR A 352 -58.99 18.11 -19.72
C THR A 352 -57.54 18.13 -20.22
N SER A 353 -57.33 18.47 -21.50
CA SER A 353 -55.99 18.58 -22.10
C SER A 353 -55.28 19.91 -21.82
N GLY A 354 -55.89 20.82 -21.05
CA GLY A 354 -55.24 22.04 -20.58
C GLY A 354 -54.86 23.02 -21.68
N VAL A 355 -55.49 22.92 -22.86
CA VAL A 355 -55.30 23.88 -23.95
C VAL A 355 -55.96 25.19 -23.55
N GLN A 356 -55.17 26.12 -23.04
CA GLN A 356 -55.58 27.51 -22.84
C GLN A 356 -55.99 28.09 -24.19
N LEU A 357 -57.27 28.41 -24.34
CA LEU A 357 -57.75 29.32 -25.38
C LEU A 357 -57.12 30.70 -25.10
N ALA A 358 -55.98 30.94 -25.73
CA ALA A 358 -55.39 32.26 -25.81
C ALA A 358 -56.36 33.19 -26.54
N GLY A 359 -56.88 34.16 -25.80
CA GLY A 359 -57.40 35.42 -26.32
C GLY A 359 -58.66 35.33 -27.16
N ILE A 360 -59.78 35.80 -26.60
CA ILE A 360 -60.47 37.00 -27.06
C ILE A 360 -61.30 37.46 -25.86
N GLY A 361 -60.80 38.51 -25.20
CA GLY A 361 -61.56 39.28 -24.24
C GLY A 361 -62.47 40.25 -24.98
N GLY A 362 -63.72 40.28 -24.53
CA GLY A 362 -64.69 41.36 -24.67
C GLY A 362 -65.48 41.41 -23.39
#